data_AF-A0A947CUX6-F1
#
_entry.id   AF-A0A947CUX6-F1
#
_cell.length_a   1.000
_cell.length_b   1.000
_cell.length_c   1.000
_cell.angle_alpha   90.00
_cell.angle_beta   90.00
_cell.angle_gamma   90.00
#
_symmetry.space_group_name_H-M   'P 1'
#
loop_
_entity.id
_entity.type
_entity.pdbx_description
1 polymer ?
#
loop_
_entity_poly.entity_id
_entity_poly.type
_entity_poly.pdbx_seq_one_letter_code
_entity_poly.pdbx_strand_id
1 'polypeptide(L)'
;MQPITVMRACAWLAVVLAGWSVNLRWGVDQMVRTGAPPQFERHVVGAALLAAIAALALIFAHPKRAVARKAAIVATIAALGSHAVAWWIRSLASTQGQPQLTDGTGWMWLCAGTALAIASSAGAIFLKSEPDRAKSKARR
;
A
#
# COMPACT_ATOMS: atom_id res chain seq x y z
N MET A 1 -15.10 15.23 7.67
CA MET A 1 -14.64 14.27 6.64
C MET A 1 -14.92 12.86 7.16
N GLN A 2 -15.50 11.95 6.38
CA GLN A 2 -15.74 10.59 6.88
C GLN A 2 -14.39 9.84 7.03
N PRO A 3 -14.16 9.07 8.11
CA PRO A 3 -12.88 8.43 8.37
C PRO A 3 -12.48 7.44 7.25
N ILE A 4 -13.45 6.80 6.61
CA ILE A 4 -13.22 5.94 5.43
C ILE A 4 -12.68 6.71 4.23
N THR A 5 -13.04 7.99 4.07
CA THR A 5 -12.51 8.86 3.01
C THR A 5 -11.03 9.13 3.23
N VAL A 6 -10.62 9.34 4.48
CA VAL A 6 -9.20 9.51 4.84
C VAL A 6 -8.43 8.23 4.53
N MET A 7 -8.95 7.06 4.90
CA MET A 7 -8.30 5.77 4.59
C MET A 7 -8.13 5.57 3.08
N ARG A 8 -9.14 5.92 2.27
CA ARG A 8 -9.06 5.83 0.80
C ARG A 8 -8.03 6.79 0.23
N ALA A 9 -7.96 8.02 0.74
CA ALA A 9 -6.95 8.99 0.33
C ALA A 9 -5.54 8.48 0.67
N CYS A 10 -5.34 7.94 1.87
CA CYS A 10 -4.07 7.31 2.26
C CYS A 10 -3.71 6.11 1.38
N ALA A 11 -4.69 5.29 0.99
CA ALA A 11 -4.44 4.15 0.11
C ALA A 11 -3.99 4.60 -1.29
N TRP A 12 -4.56 5.67 -1.84
CA TRP A 12 -4.08 6.26 -3.10
C TRP A 12 -2.70 6.90 -2.95
N LEU A 13 -2.46 7.60 -1.84
CA LEU A 13 -1.14 8.14 -1.55
C LEU A 13 -0.10 7.01 -1.51
N ALA A 14 -0.42 5.87 -0.89
CA ALA A 14 0.44 4.69 -0.86
C ALA A 14 0.81 4.19 -2.27
N VAL A 15 -0.13 4.18 -3.21
CA VAL A 15 0.13 3.84 -4.63
C VAL A 15 1.08 4.84 -5.26
N VAL A 16 0.87 6.13 -5.05
CA VAL A 16 1.75 7.18 -5.57
C VAL A 16 3.15 7.06 -5.00
N LEU A 17 3.30 6.83 -3.69
CA LEU A 17 4.61 6.65 -3.05
C LEU A 17 5.34 5.42 -3.59
N ALA A 18 4.64 4.28 -3.67
CA ALA A 18 5.20 3.04 -4.20
C ALA A 18 5.55 3.15 -5.70
N GLY A 19 4.69 3.78 -6.50
CA GLY A 19 4.95 4.02 -7.91
C GLY A 19 6.09 5.01 -8.13
N TRP A 20 6.15 6.10 -7.37
CA TRP A 20 7.20 7.11 -7.46
C TRP A 20 8.59 6.56 -7.10
N SER A 21 8.65 5.50 -6.28
CA SER A 21 9.90 4.83 -5.94
C SER A 21 10.73 4.42 -7.17
N VAL A 22 10.09 4.09 -8.30
CA VAL A 22 10.76 3.67 -9.54
C VAL A 22 11.48 4.82 -10.26
N ASN A 23 11.22 6.06 -9.90
CA ASN A 23 11.89 7.24 -10.46
C ASN A 23 13.01 7.77 -9.56
N LEU A 24 13.14 7.21 -8.34
CA LEU A 24 14.11 7.65 -7.35
C LEU A 24 15.36 6.77 -7.36
N ARG A 25 16.42 7.25 -6.73
CA ARG A 25 17.67 6.48 -6.59
C ARG A 25 17.53 5.44 -5.48
N TRP A 26 17.73 4.17 -5.83
CA TRP A 26 17.65 3.04 -4.90
C TRP A 26 18.98 2.73 -4.21
N GLY A 27 20.10 2.99 -4.88
CA GLY A 27 21.44 2.82 -4.33
C GLY A 27 22.05 4.12 -3.82
N VAL A 28 23.02 3.99 -2.90
CA VAL A 28 23.84 5.11 -2.41
C VAL A 28 24.86 5.57 -3.44
N ASP A 29 25.30 4.63 -4.29
CA ASP A 29 26.32 4.87 -5.30
C ASP A 29 25.87 5.92 -6.33
N GLN A 30 26.70 6.92 -6.60
CA GLN A 30 26.38 7.98 -7.55
C GLN A 30 26.33 7.48 -9.00
N MET A 31 26.95 6.32 -9.26
CA MET A 31 26.91 5.62 -10.55
C MET A 31 25.57 4.92 -10.81
N VAL A 32 24.75 4.66 -9.78
CA VAL A 32 23.42 4.07 -9.97
C VAL A 32 22.49 5.16 -10.48
N ARG A 33 22.15 5.07 -11.77
CA ARG A 33 21.15 5.91 -12.44
C ARG A 33 19.83 5.91 -11.66
N THR A 34 19.03 6.96 -11.86
CA THR A 34 17.67 7.04 -11.33
C THR A 34 16.88 5.78 -11.70
N GLY A 35 16.23 5.18 -10.71
CA GLY A 35 15.34 4.04 -10.87
C GLY A 35 15.70 2.83 -10.03
N ALA A 36 14.76 1.88 -10.00
CA ALA A 36 15.00 0.58 -9.40
C ALA A 36 16.06 -0.19 -10.22
N PRO A 37 16.95 -0.97 -9.59
CA PRO A 37 17.86 -1.85 -10.31
C PRO A 37 17.07 -2.79 -11.25
N PRO A 38 17.57 -3.11 -12.45
CA PRO A 38 16.83 -3.92 -13.44
C PRO A 38 16.35 -5.27 -12.89
N GLN A 39 17.13 -5.88 -11.98
CA GLN A 39 16.76 -7.14 -11.33
C GLN A 39 15.54 -7.02 -10.38
N PHE A 40 15.25 -5.82 -9.88
CA PHE A 40 14.16 -5.56 -8.94
C PHE A 40 12.97 -4.86 -9.59
N GLU A 41 13.13 -4.23 -10.76
CA GLU A 41 12.09 -3.43 -11.42
C GLU A 41 10.73 -4.14 -11.49
N ARG A 42 10.68 -5.39 -11.95
CA ARG A 42 9.44 -6.19 -12.02
C ARG A 42 8.79 -6.40 -10.66
N HIS A 43 9.60 -6.58 -9.61
CA HIS A 43 9.13 -6.77 -8.24
C HIS A 43 8.58 -5.46 -7.68
N VAL A 44 9.25 -4.34 -7.92
CA VAL A 44 8.79 -3.00 -7.50
C VAL A 44 7.47 -2.64 -8.18
N VAL A 45 7.36 -2.88 -9.49
CA VAL A 45 6.10 -2.70 -10.23
C VAL A 45 5.01 -3.62 -9.67
N GLY A 46 5.34 -4.88 -9.38
CA GLY A 46 4.42 -5.82 -8.72
C GLY A 46 3.92 -5.32 -7.37
N ALA A 47 4.81 -4.76 -6.53
CA ALA A 47 4.45 -4.19 -5.24
C ALA A 47 3.53 -2.97 -5.40
N ALA A 48 3.79 -2.09 -6.37
CA ALA A 48 2.92 -0.94 -6.67
C ALA A 48 1.54 -1.38 -7.18
N LEU A 49 1.47 -2.42 -8.02
CA LEU A 49 0.21 -3.00 -8.48
C LEU A 49 -0.60 -3.62 -7.32
N LEU A 50 0.05 -4.32 -6.40
CA LEU A 50 -0.61 -4.85 -5.20
C LEU A 50 -1.15 -3.72 -4.31
N ALA A 51 -0.40 -2.62 -4.16
CA ALA A 51 -0.89 -1.44 -3.46
C ALA A 51 -2.10 -0.81 -4.19
N ALA A 52 -2.11 -0.80 -5.52
CA ALA A 52 -3.24 -0.31 -6.32
C ALA A 52 -4.48 -1.19 -6.17
N ILE A 53 -4.31 -2.51 -6.15
CA ILE A 53 -5.39 -3.46 -5.86
C ILE A 53 -5.95 -3.20 -4.45
N ALA A 54 -5.09 -2.95 -3.46
CA ALA A 54 -5.52 -2.61 -2.11
C ALA A 54 -6.35 -1.31 -2.07
N ALA A 55 -5.89 -0.27 -2.76
CA ALA A 55 -6.60 1.00 -2.87
C ALA A 55 -7.97 0.85 -3.56
N LEU A 56 -8.02 0.12 -4.69
CA LEU A 56 -9.26 -0.16 -5.41
C LEU A 56 -10.24 -0.95 -4.54
N ALA A 57 -9.77 -1.98 -3.83
CA ALA A 57 -10.61 -2.76 -2.92
C ALA A 57 -11.24 -1.89 -1.82
N LEU A 58 -10.51 -0.89 -1.28
CA LEU A 58 -11.05 0.07 -0.31
C LEU A 58 -12.05 1.07 -0.90
N ILE A 59 -11.96 1.40 -2.19
CA ILE A 59 -12.97 2.22 -2.89
C ILE A 59 -14.29 1.46 -2.99
N PHE A 60 -14.23 0.19 -3.39
CA PHE A 60 -15.40 -0.67 -3.54
C PHE A 60 -15.99 -1.15 -2.20
N ALA A 61 -15.24 -1.01 -1.09
CA ALA A 61 -15.74 -1.22 0.26
C ALA A 61 -16.77 -0.13 0.65
N HIS A 62 -18.03 -0.32 0.26
CA HIS A 62 -19.13 0.56 0.63
C HIS A 62 -19.60 0.29 2.06
N PRO A 63 -19.65 1.30 2.97
CA PRO A 63 -19.91 1.09 4.40
C PRO A 63 -21.27 0.46 4.72
N LYS A 64 -22.22 0.52 3.78
CA LYS A 64 -23.59 0.00 3.93
C LYS A 64 -23.80 -1.43 3.40
N ARG A 65 -22.75 -2.11 2.91
CA ARG A 65 -22.88 -3.47 2.35
C ARG A 65 -22.10 -4.48 3.20
N ALA A 66 -22.68 -5.66 3.43
CA ALA A 66 -22.00 -6.79 4.09
C ALA A 66 -20.66 -7.18 3.41
N VAL A 67 -20.50 -6.82 2.14
CA VAL A 67 -19.29 -7.05 1.33
C VAL A 67 -18.12 -6.13 1.73
N ALA A 68 -18.36 -5.06 2.49
CA ALA A 68 -17.32 -4.10 2.90
C ALA A 68 -16.18 -4.75 3.69
N ARG A 69 -16.51 -5.67 4.60
CA ARG A 69 -15.50 -6.38 5.41
C ARG A 69 -14.63 -7.30 4.55
N LYS A 70 -15.24 -8.01 3.59
CA LYS A 70 -14.51 -8.86 2.64
C LYS A 70 -13.55 -8.02 1.79
N ALA A 71 -14.00 -6.87 1.29
CA ALA A 71 -13.17 -5.95 0.53
C ALA A 71 -11.99 -5.39 1.34
N ALA A 72 -12.22 -5.03 2.62
CA ALA A 72 -11.15 -4.57 3.51
C ALA A 72 -10.12 -5.67 3.84
N ILE A 73 -10.57 -6.92 3.98
CA ILE A 73 -9.67 -8.09 4.13
C ILE A 73 -8.83 -8.28 2.89
N VAL A 74 -9.44 -8.27 1.69
CA VAL A 74 -8.73 -8.38 0.41
C VAL A 74 -7.71 -7.25 0.26
N ALA A 75 -8.08 -6.02 0.61
CA ALA A 75 -7.17 -4.87 0.59
C ALA A 75 -5.96 -5.10 1.50
N THR A 76 -6.19 -5.65 2.69
CA THR A 76 -5.13 -5.93 3.65
C THR A 76 -4.20 -7.05 3.17
N ILE A 77 -4.75 -8.11 2.57
CA ILE A 77 -3.93 -9.17 1.96
C ILE A 77 -3.04 -8.60 0.85
N ALA A 78 -3.60 -7.76 -0.02
CA ALA A 78 -2.84 -7.13 -1.09
C ALA A 78 -1.75 -6.17 -0.55
N ALA A 79 -2.07 -5.38 0.49
CA ALA A 79 -1.09 -4.50 1.14
C ALA A 79 0.05 -5.29 1.82
N LEU A 80 -0.28 -6.40 2.49
CA LEU A 80 0.72 -7.31 3.07
C LEU A 80 1.58 -7.95 1.99
N GLY A 81 0.99 -8.35 0.85
CA GLY A 81 1.74 -8.87 -0.30
C GLY A 81 2.73 -7.84 -0.85
N SER A 82 2.31 -6.58 -0.98
CA SER A 82 3.17 -5.48 -1.41
C SER A 82 4.37 -5.29 -0.46
N HIS A 83 4.12 -5.32 0.85
CA HIS A 83 5.17 -5.21 1.86
C HIS A 83 6.10 -6.43 1.90
N ALA A 84 5.55 -7.64 1.70
CA ALA A 84 6.35 -8.86 1.59
C ALA A 84 7.30 -8.82 0.39
N VAL A 85 6.87 -8.24 -0.74
CA VAL A 85 7.75 -8.02 -1.90
C VAL A 85 8.88 -7.05 -1.57
N ALA A 86 8.59 -5.95 -0.86
CA ALA A 86 9.63 -5.06 -0.39
C ALA A 86 10.64 -5.83 0.47
N TRP A 87 10.18 -6.50 1.53
CA TRP A 87 11.05 -7.28 2.41
C TRP A 87 11.87 -8.34 1.66
N TRP A 88 11.27 -9.02 0.67
CA TRP A 88 11.96 -9.96 -0.20
C TRP A 88 13.11 -9.30 -0.98
N ILE A 89 12.90 -8.10 -1.54
CA ILE A 89 13.97 -7.35 -2.22
C ILE A 89 15.12 -7.05 -1.27
N ARG A 90 14.86 -6.61 -0.04
CA ARG A 90 15.91 -6.35 0.97
C ARG A 90 16.68 -7.62 1.32
N SER A 91 15.98 -8.74 1.51
CA SER A 91 16.59 -10.05 1.76
C SER A 91 17.48 -10.48 0.59
N LEU A 92 16.97 -10.37 -0.64
CA LEU A 92 17.69 -10.73 -1.86
C LEU A 92 18.94 -9.87 -2.09
N ALA A 93 18.83 -8.56 -1.86
CA ALA A 93 19.98 -7.65 -1.93
C ALA A 93 21.08 -8.03 -0.93
N SER A 94 20.68 -8.45 0.28
CA SER A 94 21.62 -8.91 1.30
C SER A 94 22.27 -10.25 0.93
N THR A 95 21.53 -11.22 0.42
CA THR A 95 22.08 -12.54 0.05
C THR A 95 22.97 -12.49 -1.20
N GLN A 96 22.74 -11.51 -2.09
CA GLN A 96 23.59 -11.26 -3.25
C GLN A 96 24.84 -10.40 -2.93
N GLY A 97 25.05 -10.02 -1.68
CA GLY A 97 26.18 -9.17 -1.28
C GLY A 97 26.09 -7.74 -1.81
N GLN A 98 24.88 -7.26 -2.12
CA GLN A 98 24.61 -5.92 -2.63
C GLN A 98 23.59 -5.15 -1.77
N PRO A 99 23.73 -5.10 -0.43
CA PRO A 99 22.78 -4.42 0.46
C PRO A 99 22.59 -2.94 0.12
N GLN A 100 23.64 -2.29 -0.40
CA GLN A 100 23.66 -0.88 -0.80
C GLN A 100 22.60 -0.50 -1.83
N LEU A 101 22.03 -1.46 -2.57
CA LEU A 101 20.93 -1.24 -3.52
C LEU A 101 19.60 -0.90 -2.86
N THR A 102 19.50 -1.04 -1.54
CA THR A 102 18.30 -0.76 -0.75
C THR A 102 18.56 0.26 0.35
N ASP A 103 19.63 1.05 0.22
CA ASP A 103 19.96 2.11 1.19
C ASP A 103 19.61 3.51 0.65
N GLY A 104 19.09 3.61 -0.56
CA GLY A 104 18.70 4.87 -1.21
C GLY A 104 17.24 5.27 -0.99
N THR A 105 16.93 6.48 -1.46
CA THR A 105 15.60 7.11 -1.32
C THR A 105 14.49 6.31 -1.99
N GLY A 106 14.73 5.68 -3.14
CA GLY A 106 13.71 4.89 -3.84
C GLY A 106 13.19 3.73 -2.98
N TRP A 107 14.09 3.00 -2.33
CA TRP A 107 13.70 1.96 -1.37
C TRP A 107 12.88 2.52 -0.20
N MET A 108 13.30 3.65 0.38
CA MET A 108 12.56 4.29 1.47
C MET A 108 11.12 4.66 1.06
N TRP A 109 10.93 5.16 -0.16
CA TRP A 109 9.59 5.51 -0.67
C TRP A 109 8.73 4.28 -0.93
N LEU A 110 9.32 3.17 -1.40
CA LEU A 110 8.59 1.91 -1.47
C LEU A 110 8.15 1.44 -0.07
N CYS A 111 9.05 1.44 0.91
CA CYS A 111 8.72 1.08 2.29
C CYS A 111 7.60 1.97 2.86
N ALA A 112 7.70 3.29 2.68
CA ALA A 112 6.70 4.24 3.12
C ALA A 112 5.34 3.98 2.45
N GLY A 113 5.33 3.73 1.14
CA GLY A 113 4.12 3.38 0.40
C GLY A 113 3.47 2.09 0.91
N THR A 114 4.25 1.00 1.03
CA THR A 114 3.71 -0.29 1.50
C THR A 114 3.23 -0.25 2.95
N ALA A 115 3.94 0.45 3.84
CA ALA A 115 3.52 0.65 5.22
C ALA A 115 2.22 1.46 5.31
N LEU A 116 2.09 2.53 4.50
CA LEU A 116 0.88 3.32 4.43
C LEU A 116 -0.30 2.52 3.87
N ALA A 117 -0.06 1.65 2.88
CA ALA A 117 -1.08 0.74 2.36
C ALA A 117 -1.62 -0.15 3.48
N ILE A 118 -0.73 -0.79 4.26
CA ILE A 118 -1.13 -1.63 5.41
C ILE A 118 -1.91 -0.83 6.45
N ALA A 119 -1.40 0.34 6.85
CA ALA A 119 -2.05 1.18 7.85
C ALA A 119 -3.47 1.59 7.41
N SER A 120 -3.62 1.97 6.13
CA SER A 120 -4.91 2.39 5.57
C SER A 120 -5.91 1.23 5.46
N SER A 121 -5.47 0.05 5.01
CA SER A 121 -6.35 -1.12 4.86
C SER A 121 -6.72 -1.75 6.19
N ALA A 122 -5.78 -1.85 7.13
CA ALA A 122 -6.04 -2.33 8.48
C ALA A 122 -6.96 -1.35 9.22
N GLY A 123 -6.68 -0.04 9.14
CA GLY A 123 -7.53 1.00 9.72
C GLY A 123 -8.97 0.91 9.22
N ALA A 124 -9.18 0.64 7.92
CA ALA A 124 -10.51 0.45 7.36
C ALA A 124 -11.27 -0.77 7.91
N ILE A 125 -10.59 -1.82 8.40
CA ILE A 125 -11.22 -2.96 9.07
C ILE A 125 -11.76 -2.56 10.46
N PHE A 126 -11.03 -1.70 11.18
CA PHE A 126 -11.37 -1.30 12.55
C PHE A 126 -12.35 -0.13 12.65
N LEU A 127 -12.59 0.59 11.55
CA LEU A 127 -13.65 1.60 11.51
C LEU A 127 -15.02 0.90 11.64
N LYS A 128 -15.67 1.05 12.79
CA LYS A 128 -17.06 0.60 13.01
C LYS A 128 -17.97 1.25 11.97
N SER A 129 -18.67 0.44 11.18
CA SER A 129 -19.85 0.89 10.46
C SER A 129 -20.84 1.40 11.50
N GLU A 130 -21.09 2.72 11.54
CA GLU A 130 -22.16 3.25 12.38
C GLU A 130 -23.47 2.53 12.02
N PRO A 131 -24.16 1.90 12.99
CA PRO A 131 -25.46 1.34 12.72
C PRO A 131 -26.41 2.50 12.36
N ASP A 132 -27.18 2.33 11.28
CA ASP A 132 -28.18 3.27 10.74
C ASP A 132 -29.16 3.73 11.85
N ARG A 133 -28.77 4.71 12.68
CA ARG A 133 -29.66 5.36 13.66
C ARG A 133 -30.74 6.23 12.98
N ALA A 134 -30.70 6.38 11.66
CA ALA A 134 -31.59 7.24 10.90
C ALA A 134 -32.96 6.61 10.56
N LYS A 135 -33.13 5.28 10.63
CA LYS A 135 -34.42 4.64 10.24
C LYS A 135 -35.45 4.51 11.37
N SER A 136 -35.08 4.80 12.62
CA SER A 136 -36.02 4.69 13.75
C SER A 136 -36.87 5.94 13.98
N LYS A 137 -36.52 7.10 13.39
CA LYS A 137 -37.27 8.36 13.61
C LYS A 137 -38.33 8.67 12.55
N ALA A 138 -38.40 7.93 11.45
CA ALA A 138 -39.43 8.09 10.42
C ALA A 138 -40.67 7.17 10.64
N ARG A 139 -40.73 6.46 11.78
CA ARG A 139 -41.84 5.56 12.14
C ARG A 139 -42.57 5.96 13.43
N ARG A 140 -42.31 7.15 13.97
CA ARG A 140 -43.07 7.71 15.10
C ARG A 140 -43.76 8.99 14.66
#